data_AF-A0A6A6DLV6-F1
#
_entry.id   AF-A0A6A6DLV6-F1
#
_cell.length_a   1.000
_cell.length_b   1.000
_cell.length_c   1.000
_cell.angle_alpha   90.00
_cell.angle_beta   90.00
_cell.angle_gamma   90.00
#
_symmetry.space_group_name_H-M   'P 1'
#
loop_
_entity.id
_entity.type
_entity.pdbx_description
1 polymer ?
#
loop_
_entity_poly.entity_id
_entity_poly.type
_entity_poly.pdbx_seq_one_letter_code
_entity_poly.pdbx_strand_id
1 'polypeptide(L)'
;PPVRPDSLTLGSLTAAEAFVDAYYAALKTDRSTISTFYCPKQTDAEGITVPSIAWNGTLYNDATTFQKLFEDDLTYTHFEVELLDCNILNTKYMLPEKLKGGCGDNEKDLDRRMSFAVAATGSVRLKEALKGPLREFSESFVLVPNPEQEIGTLDEKGKRKLFVKGAPKEWLIQSQNFRFTEWDEGEAREESKVDGAAKQGGKAGNNGPKRNAFGHLAAAGLLGKGKAKA
;
A
#
# COMPACT_ATOMS: atom_id res chain seq x y z
N PRO A 1 14.05 14.86 30.72
CA PRO A 1 14.73 13.55 30.50
C PRO A 1 13.94 12.74 29.46
N PRO A 2 14.58 12.00 28.54
CA PRO A 2 13.82 11.15 27.63
C PRO A 2 13.12 10.05 28.46
N VAL A 3 11.80 9.98 28.33
CA VAL A 3 10.98 8.96 28.99
C VAL A 3 11.31 7.62 28.34
N ARG A 4 11.65 6.62 29.16
CA ARG A 4 11.89 5.27 28.64
C ARG A 4 10.62 4.78 27.93
N PRO A 5 10.70 4.28 26.69
CA PRO A 5 9.53 3.75 26.00
C PRO A 5 8.95 2.57 26.79
N ASP A 6 7.62 2.47 26.82
CA ASP A 6 6.95 1.32 27.42
C ASP A 6 7.23 0.04 26.61
N SER A 7 6.95 -1.12 27.21
CA SER A 7 7.27 -2.42 26.59
C SER A 7 6.52 -2.63 25.26
N LEU A 8 5.36 -2.01 25.09
CA LEU A 8 4.54 -2.12 23.88
C LEU A 8 5.18 -1.33 22.74
N THR A 9 5.54 -0.07 23.00
CA THR A 9 6.22 0.81 22.06
C THR A 9 7.55 0.20 21.62
N LEU A 10 8.33 -0.34 22.55
CA LEU A 10 9.58 -1.03 22.20
C LEU A 10 9.33 -2.26 21.32
N GLY A 11 8.29 -3.04 21.64
CA GLY A 11 7.88 -4.20 20.85
C GLY A 11 7.48 -3.82 19.43
N SER A 12 6.68 -2.77 19.25
CA SER A 12 6.21 -2.33 17.93
C SER A 12 7.34 -1.74 17.09
N LEU A 13 8.23 -0.95 17.69
CA LEU A 13 9.39 -0.40 16.98
C LEU A 13 10.33 -1.50 16.49
N THR A 14 10.64 -2.47 17.36
CA THR A 14 11.53 -3.59 16.97
C THR A 14 10.89 -4.46 15.89
N ALA A 15 9.57 -4.70 15.97
CA ALA A 15 8.85 -5.45 14.96
C ALA A 15 8.75 -4.69 13.63
N ALA A 16 8.55 -3.37 13.66
CA ALA A 16 8.49 -2.53 12.47
C ALA A 16 9.82 -2.48 11.73
N GLU A 17 10.93 -2.26 12.44
CA GLU A 17 12.29 -2.24 11.87
C GLU A 17 12.61 -3.59 11.20
N ALA A 18 12.41 -4.69 11.94
CA ALA A 18 12.67 -6.03 11.43
C ALA A 18 11.77 -6.41 10.23
N PHE A 19 10.50 -5.96 10.24
CA PHE A 19 9.59 -6.14 9.12
C PHE A 19 10.06 -5.39 7.87
N VAL A 20 10.40 -4.11 8.02
CA VAL A 20 10.83 -3.23 6.93
C VAL A 20 12.10 -3.76 6.27
N ASP A 21 13.10 -4.13 7.08
CA ASP A 21 14.33 -4.73 6.58
C ASP A 21 14.05 -5.99 5.75
N ALA A 22 13.21 -6.89 6.28
CA ALA A 22 12.86 -8.12 5.59
C ALA A 22 12.04 -7.88 4.31
N TYR A 23 11.10 -6.94 4.35
CA TYR A 23 10.24 -6.60 3.21
C TYR A 23 11.05 -6.02 2.06
N TYR A 24 11.83 -4.95 2.29
CA TYR A 24 12.62 -4.31 1.24
C TYR A 24 13.80 -5.18 0.78
N ALA A 25 14.34 -6.04 1.64
CA ALA A 25 15.29 -7.08 1.19
C ALA A 25 14.62 -8.05 0.20
N ALA A 26 13.41 -8.53 0.49
CA ALA A 26 12.69 -9.42 -0.41
C ALA A 26 12.29 -8.75 -1.73
N LEU A 27 11.92 -7.46 -1.73
CA LEU A 27 11.69 -6.72 -2.98
C LEU A 27 12.92 -6.70 -3.90
N LYS A 28 14.12 -6.76 -3.30
CA LYS A 28 15.39 -6.78 -4.02
C LYS A 28 15.82 -8.18 -4.45
N THR A 29 15.78 -9.16 -3.55
CA THR A 29 16.42 -10.48 -3.77
C THR A 29 15.46 -11.64 -3.96
N ASP A 30 14.28 -11.61 -3.34
CA ASP A 30 13.38 -12.77 -3.20
C ASP A 30 11.95 -12.41 -3.58
N ARG A 31 11.78 -11.84 -4.78
CA ARG A 31 10.50 -11.30 -5.28
C ARG A 31 9.38 -12.35 -5.32
N SER A 32 9.73 -13.62 -5.49
CA SER A 32 8.77 -14.73 -5.47
C SER A 32 8.12 -14.99 -4.11
N THR A 33 8.59 -14.32 -3.06
CA THR A 33 8.07 -14.46 -1.69
C THR A 33 7.29 -13.24 -1.23
N ILE A 34 7.11 -12.21 -2.08
CA ILE A 34 6.43 -10.95 -1.71
C ILE A 34 5.03 -11.23 -1.18
N SER A 35 4.27 -12.10 -1.84
CA SER A 35 2.90 -12.46 -1.44
C SER A 35 2.79 -12.94 0.01
N THR A 36 3.83 -13.58 0.54
CA THR A 36 3.84 -14.13 1.91
C THR A 36 3.97 -13.06 3.01
N PHE A 37 4.26 -11.80 2.66
CA PHE A 37 4.21 -10.68 3.63
C PHE A 37 2.79 -10.20 3.91
N TYR A 38 1.77 -10.63 3.17
CA TYR A 38 0.42 -10.12 3.28
C TYR A 38 -0.49 -11.08 4.02
N CYS A 39 -1.55 -10.55 4.62
CA CYS A 39 -2.60 -11.39 5.18
C CYS A 39 -3.30 -12.20 4.07
N PRO A 40 -3.88 -13.38 4.40
CA PRO A 40 -4.70 -14.11 3.46
C PRO A 40 -5.83 -13.23 2.91
N LYS A 41 -6.21 -13.47 1.65
CA LYS A 41 -7.30 -12.73 1.04
C LYS A 41 -8.62 -13.02 1.76
N GLN A 42 -9.28 -11.98 2.26
CA GLN A 42 -10.60 -12.07 2.88
C GLN A 42 -11.46 -10.92 2.38
N THR A 43 -12.73 -11.20 2.08
CA THR A 43 -13.71 -10.19 1.68
C THR A 43 -14.85 -10.23 2.69
N ASP A 44 -15.19 -9.07 3.28
CA ASP A 44 -16.30 -8.97 4.22
C ASP A 44 -17.67 -8.92 3.52
N ALA A 45 -18.75 -8.84 4.30
CA ALA A 45 -20.12 -8.83 3.77
C ALA A 45 -20.42 -7.54 2.99
N GLU A 46 -19.70 -6.46 3.29
CA GLU A 46 -19.78 -5.14 2.70
C GLU A 46 -18.93 -5.03 1.41
N GLY A 47 -18.16 -6.07 1.07
CA GLY A 47 -17.35 -6.16 -0.14
C GLY A 47 -15.95 -5.56 -0.01
N ILE A 48 -15.52 -5.15 1.19
CA ILE A 48 -14.16 -4.69 1.47
C ILE A 48 -13.24 -5.91 1.50
N THR A 49 -12.16 -5.84 0.72
CA THR A 49 -11.19 -6.93 0.62
C THR A 49 -9.88 -6.55 1.30
N VAL A 50 -9.35 -7.47 2.08
CA VAL A 50 -7.98 -7.45 2.61
C VAL A 50 -7.17 -8.57 1.95
N PRO A 51 -5.87 -8.42 1.68
CA PRO A 51 -5.10 -7.19 1.85
C PRO A 51 -5.52 -6.12 0.84
N SER A 52 -5.50 -4.86 1.27
CA SER A 52 -5.75 -3.70 0.40
C SER A 52 -4.41 -3.05 0.06
N ILE A 53 -4.01 -3.11 -1.20
CA ILE A 53 -2.68 -2.66 -1.64
C ILE A 53 -2.88 -1.55 -2.67
N ALA A 54 -2.61 -0.30 -2.30
CA ALA A 54 -2.61 0.83 -3.21
C ALA A 54 -1.18 1.17 -3.62
N TRP A 55 -0.86 0.99 -4.90
CA TRP A 55 0.46 1.28 -5.46
C TRP A 55 0.34 2.40 -6.49
N ASN A 56 0.84 3.59 -6.17
CA ASN A 56 0.71 4.81 -6.99
C ASN A 56 -0.72 5.12 -7.44
N GLY A 57 -1.72 4.74 -6.63
CA GLY A 57 -3.14 4.92 -6.95
C GLY A 57 -3.81 3.73 -7.63
N THR A 58 -3.06 2.76 -8.14
CA THR A 58 -3.61 1.48 -8.61
C THR A 58 -3.89 0.56 -7.42
N LEU A 59 -5.11 0.03 -7.34
CA LEU A 59 -5.52 -0.86 -6.26
C LEU A 59 -5.33 -2.33 -6.65
N TYR A 60 -4.67 -3.09 -5.78
CA TYR A 60 -4.51 -4.53 -5.83
C TYR A 60 -5.16 -5.15 -4.59
N ASN A 61 -6.11 -6.06 -4.80
CA ASN A 61 -6.85 -6.76 -3.74
C ASN A 61 -6.35 -8.20 -3.53
N ASP A 62 -5.14 -8.49 -4.04
CA ASP A 62 -4.52 -9.79 -3.98
C ASP A 62 -2.99 -9.65 -4.02
N ALA A 63 -2.34 -10.22 -3.01
CA ALA A 63 -0.89 -10.17 -2.86
C ALA A 63 -0.15 -10.94 -3.96
N THR A 64 -0.78 -11.97 -4.55
CA THR A 64 -0.18 -12.73 -5.65
C THR A 64 -0.11 -11.89 -6.93
N THR A 65 -1.18 -11.14 -7.21
CA THR A 65 -1.22 -10.20 -8.34
C THR A 65 -0.20 -9.08 -8.16
N PHE A 66 -0.07 -8.56 -6.94
CA PHE A 66 0.96 -7.55 -6.62
C PHE A 66 2.39 -8.11 -6.73
N GLN A 67 2.63 -9.36 -6.34
CA GLN A 67 3.91 -10.01 -6.55
C GLN A 67 4.30 -10.08 -8.04
N LYS A 68 3.34 -10.38 -8.92
CA LYS A 68 3.59 -10.43 -10.37
C LYS A 68 4.03 -9.08 -10.93
N LEU A 69 3.49 -7.96 -10.45
CA LEU A 69 3.99 -6.62 -10.80
C LEU A 69 5.51 -6.50 -10.56
N PHE A 70 6.00 -7.02 -9.43
CA PHE A 70 7.42 -7.01 -9.11
C PHE A 70 8.25 -7.98 -9.94
N GLU A 71 7.68 -9.12 -10.32
CA GLU A 71 8.35 -10.13 -11.15
C GLU A 71 8.42 -9.71 -12.62
N ASP A 72 7.32 -9.20 -13.16
CA ASP A 72 7.12 -8.99 -14.60
C ASP A 72 7.49 -7.57 -15.03
N ASP A 73 7.04 -6.54 -14.29
CA ASP A 73 7.10 -5.15 -14.74
C ASP A 73 8.27 -4.36 -14.14
N LEU A 74 8.67 -4.66 -12.90
CA LEU A 74 9.69 -3.90 -12.17
C LEU A 74 11.09 -4.53 -12.26
N THR A 75 11.66 -4.65 -13.45
CA THR A 75 12.91 -5.44 -13.72
C THR A 75 14.06 -5.21 -12.73
N TYR A 76 14.25 -3.98 -12.22
CA TYR A 76 15.22 -3.67 -11.17
C TYR A 76 14.64 -2.63 -10.20
N THR A 77 14.79 -2.89 -8.91
CA THR A 77 14.40 -2.01 -7.81
C THR A 77 15.46 -2.05 -6.72
N HIS A 78 15.88 -0.88 -6.24
CA HIS A 78 16.72 -0.77 -5.06
C HIS A 78 16.16 0.32 -4.15
N PHE A 79 15.53 -0.10 -3.07
CA PHE A 79 14.98 0.78 -2.05
C PHE A 79 16.05 1.08 -0.99
N GLU A 80 16.13 2.33 -0.60
CA GLU A 80 16.89 2.84 0.53
C GLU A 80 15.89 3.56 1.44
N VAL A 81 15.58 2.93 2.58
CA VAL A 81 14.68 3.50 3.59
C VAL A 81 15.50 4.45 4.47
N GLU A 82 15.06 5.69 4.59
CA GLU A 82 15.78 6.74 5.33
C GLU A 82 15.10 7.07 6.66
N LEU A 83 13.76 7.07 6.65
CA LEU A 83 12.94 7.34 7.83
C LEU A 83 11.94 6.23 8.03
N LEU A 84 11.79 5.85 9.31
CA LEU A 84 10.81 4.89 9.76
C LEU A 84 10.12 5.43 11.01
N ASP A 85 8.79 5.43 11.00
CA ASP A 85 7.97 5.70 12.16
C ASP A 85 6.92 4.58 12.34
N CYS A 86 6.50 4.39 13.59
CA CYS A 86 5.56 3.33 13.95
C CYS A 86 4.61 3.81 15.04
N ASN A 87 3.31 3.55 14.85
CA ASN A 87 2.28 3.87 15.84
C ASN A 87 1.33 2.69 16.09
N ILE A 88 1.09 2.36 17.35
CA ILE A 88 0.19 1.27 17.73
C ILE A 88 -1.26 1.68 17.47
N LEU A 89 -2.00 0.84 16.74
CA LEU A 89 -3.40 1.09 16.39
C LEU A 89 -4.35 0.39 17.36
N ASN A 90 -4.10 -0.89 17.64
CA ASN A 90 -4.92 -1.68 18.55
C ASN A 90 -4.06 -2.72 19.27
N THR A 91 -3.95 -2.61 20.60
CA THR A 91 -3.18 -3.54 21.44
C THR A 91 -3.84 -4.92 21.62
N LYS A 92 -5.13 -5.03 21.34
CA LYS A 92 -5.96 -6.24 21.49
C LYS A 92 -6.53 -6.71 20.16
N TYR A 93 -5.78 -6.53 19.07
CA TYR A 93 -6.23 -6.90 17.72
C TYR A 93 -6.49 -8.41 17.60
N MET A 94 -5.52 -9.23 18.04
CA MET A 94 -5.68 -10.67 18.08
C MET A 94 -6.25 -11.13 19.43
N LEU A 95 -7.21 -12.04 19.39
CA LEU A 95 -7.71 -12.72 20.59
C LEU A 95 -6.61 -13.59 21.21
N PRO A 96 -6.50 -13.68 22.55
CA PRO A 96 -5.40 -14.37 23.20
C PRO A 96 -5.36 -15.87 22.84
N GLU A 97 -6.51 -16.48 22.55
CA GLU A 97 -6.63 -17.90 22.16
C GLU A 97 -6.09 -18.18 20.75
N LYS A 98 -5.98 -17.14 19.91
CA LYS A 98 -5.43 -17.24 18.55
C LYS A 98 -3.92 -17.06 18.52
N LEU A 99 -3.31 -16.59 19.62
CA LEU A 99 -1.86 -16.42 19.69
C LEU A 99 -1.19 -17.77 19.96
N LYS A 100 -0.50 -18.29 18.96
CA LYS A 100 0.32 -19.50 19.08
C LYS A 100 1.49 -19.24 20.04
N GLY A 101 1.65 -20.11 21.04
CA GLY A 101 2.65 -19.91 22.11
C GLY A 101 2.32 -18.76 23.07
N GLY A 102 1.06 -18.31 23.08
CA GLY A 102 0.54 -17.34 24.05
C GLY A 102 0.10 -18.00 25.36
N CYS A 103 -0.07 -17.19 26.41
CA CYS A 103 -0.52 -17.68 27.71
C CYS A 103 -2.06 -17.69 27.88
N GLY A 104 -2.83 -17.21 26.89
CA GLY A 104 -4.29 -17.19 26.93
C GLY A 104 -4.92 -16.09 27.79
N ASP A 105 -4.10 -15.22 28.39
CA ASP A 105 -4.55 -14.10 29.24
C ASP A 105 -4.71 -12.83 28.41
N ASN A 106 -5.80 -12.09 28.63
CA ASN A 106 -6.13 -10.91 27.83
C ASN A 106 -5.20 -9.72 28.07
N GLU A 107 -4.58 -9.61 29.25
CA GLU A 107 -3.67 -8.52 29.62
C GLU A 107 -2.20 -8.86 29.42
N LYS A 108 -1.90 -10.10 29.01
CA LYS A 108 -0.55 -10.56 28.67
C LYS A 108 -0.40 -10.71 27.15
N ASP A 109 0.85 -10.79 26.72
CA ASP A 109 1.23 -10.92 25.31
C ASP A 109 0.66 -9.79 24.40
N LEU A 110 0.33 -8.62 24.98
CA LEU A 110 -0.23 -7.49 24.24
C LEU A 110 0.71 -7.00 23.14
N ASP A 111 2.01 -7.06 23.39
CA ASP A 111 3.08 -6.75 22.45
C ASP A 111 3.23 -7.78 21.31
N ARG A 112 2.54 -8.92 21.38
CA ARG A 112 2.51 -9.96 20.35
C ARG A 112 1.15 -10.02 19.63
N ARG A 113 0.14 -9.32 20.16
CA ARG A 113 -1.26 -9.34 19.70
C ARG A 113 -1.72 -8.03 19.09
N MET A 114 -0.85 -7.02 19.08
CA MET A 114 -1.18 -5.69 18.61
C MET A 114 -1.09 -5.55 17.09
N SER A 115 -1.94 -4.68 16.55
CA SER A 115 -1.76 -4.10 15.22
C SER A 115 -1.14 -2.70 15.33
N PHE A 116 -0.34 -2.33 14.34
CA PHE A 116 0.32 -1.04 14.29
C PHE A 116 0.48 -0.55 12.85
N ALA A 117 0.51 0.77 12.70
CA ALA A 117 0.83 1.43 11.46
C ALA A 117 2.33 1.69 11.39
N VAL A 118 2.91 1.49 10.22
CA VAL A 118 4.30 1.82 9.92
C VAL A 118 4.31 2.82 8.77
N ALA A 119 5.06 3.90 8.91
CA ALA A 119 5.33 4.85 7.84
C ALA A 119 6.82 4.77 7.49
N ALA A 120 7.12 4.48 6.23
CA ALA A 120 8.48 4.41 5.70
C ALA A 120 8.62 5.43 4.58
N THR A 121 9.69 6.22 4.62
CA THR A 121 10.05 7.12 3.52
C THR A 121 11.50 6.92 3.14
N GLY A 122 11.81 7.18 1.89
CA GLY A 122 13.18 7.10 1.40
C GLY A 122 13.23 7.25 -0.10
N SER A 123 14.24 6.63 -0.72
CA SER A 123 14.46 6.67 -2.14
C SER A 123 14.47 5.28 -2.76
N VAL A 124 14.07 5.20 -4.03
CA VAL A 124 14.09 3.97 -4.81
C VAL A 124 14.70 4.23 -6.17
N ARG A 125 15.68 3.40 -6.51
CA ARG A 125 16.26 3.35 -7.86
C ARG A 125 15.55 2.30 -8.68
N LEU A 126 15.06 2.68 -9.85
CA LEU A 126 14.30 1.82 -10.76
C LEU A 126 15.09 1.51 -12.03
N LYS A 127 14.72 0.44 -12.74
CA LYS A 127 15.22 0.03 -14.08
C LYS A 127 16.68 -0.42 -14.14
N GLU A 128 17.63 0.33 -13.57
CA GLU A 128 19.06 0.03 -13.62
C GLU A 128 19.81 0.43 -12.32
N ALA A 129 20.84 -0.33 -11.95
CA ALA A 129 21.56 -0.17 -10.68
C ALA A 129 22.35 1.14 -10.51
N LEU A 130 22.91 1.72 -11.57
CA LEU A 130 23.79 2.90 -11.47
C LEU A 130 23.23 4.14 -12.18
N LYS A 131 22.44 3.95 -13.23
CA LYS A 131 21.92 5.04 -14.08
C LYS A 131 20.40 5.10 -14.11
N GLY A 132 19.74 4.19 -13.40
CA GLY A 132 18.29 4.18 -13.29
C GLY A 132 17.78 5.44 -12.58
N PRO A 133 16.55 5.90 -12.91
CA PRO A 133 15.95 7.02 -12.21
C PRO A 133 15.88 6.72 -10.71
N LEU A 134 16.31 7.70 -9.92
CA LEU A 134 16.18 7.70 -8.46
C LEU A 134 14.95 8.54 -8.14
N ARG A 135 13.97 7.93 -7.47
CA ARG A 135 12.74 8.62 -7.05
C ARG A 135 12.59 8.55 -5.55
N GLU A 136 12.00 9.57 -4.97
CA GLU A 136 11.58 9.54 -3.58
C GLU A 136 10.21 8.88 -3.43
N PHE A 137 10.01 8.15 -2.33
CA PHE A 137 8.76 7.48 -2.04
C PHE A 137 8.33 7.69 -0.59
N SER A 138 7.02 7.61 -0.39
CA SER A 138 6.37 7.51 0.90
C SER A 138 5.48 6.28 0.88
N GLU A 139 5.63 5.44 1.89
CA GLU A 139 4.89 4.21 2.03
C GLU A 139 4.33 4.07 3.43
N SER A 140 3.11 3.56 3.53
CA SER A 140 2.49 3.25 4.80
C SER A 140 1.93 1.85 4.80
N PHE A 141 2.10 1.15 5.92
CA PHE A 141 1.62 -0.19 6.15
C PHE A 141 0.73 -0.22 7.38
N VAL A 142 -0.29 -1.07 7.37
CA VAL A 142 -0.96 -1.56 8.58
C VAL A 142 -0.55 -3.00 8.77
N LEU A 143 0.18 -3.26 9.84
CA LEU A 143 0.68 -4.58 10.20
C LEU A 143 -0.21 -5.23 11.24
N VAL A 144 -0.49 -6.51 11.02
CA VAL A 144 -1.31 -7.35 11.91
C VAL A 144 -0.54 -8.60 12.29
N PRO A 145 -0.72 -9.11 13.52
CA PRO A 145 -0.03 -10.32 13.98
C PRO A 145 -0.45 -11.53 13.15
N ASN A 146 0.51 -12.39 12.81
CA ASN A 146 0.27 -13.62 12.05
C ASN A 146 -0.23 -14.75 12.98
N PRO A 147 -1.49 -15.23 12.84
CA PRO A 147 -2.02 -16.27 13.71
C PRO A 147 -1.35 -17.65 13.51
N GLU A 148 -0.71 -17.89 12.38
CA GLU A 148 -0.12 -19.19 12.06
C GLU A 148 1.27 -19.38 12.68
N GLN A 149 1.86 -18.28 13.17
CA GLN A 149 3.24 -18.21 13.60
C GLN A 149 3.35 -17.92 15.09
N GLU A 150 4.40 -18.47 15.69
CA GLU A 150 4.75 -18.15 17.06
C GLU A 150 5.50 -16.82 17.07
N ILE A 151 4.79 -15.76 17.45
CA ILE A 151 5.32 -14.40 17.48
C ILE A 151 6.24 -14.23 18.68
N GLY A 152 7.39 -13.57 18.53
CA GLY A 152 8.31 -13.29 19.63
C GLY A 152 9.07 -14.52 20.13
N THR A 153 9.27 -15.53 19.28
CA THR A 153 10.06 -16.72 19.63
C THR A 153 11.44 -16.29 20.11
N LEU A 154 11.89 -16.77 21.27
CA LEU A 154 13.20 -16.42 21.80
C LEU A 154 14.31 -17.27 21.15
N ASP A 155 15.47 -16.67 20.91
CA ASP A 155 16.69 -17.40 20.60
C ASP A 155 17.26 -18.11 21.83
N GLU A 156 18.30 -18.92 21.61
CA GLU A 156 19.02 -19.63 22.67
C GLU A 156 19.63 -18.68 23.72
N LYS A 157 19.67 -17.37 23.44
CA LYS A 157 20.18 -16.30 24.30
C LYS A 157 19.06 -15.45 24.92
N GLY A 158 17.80 -15.85 24.77
CA GLY A 158 16.63 -15.17 25.32
C GLY A 158 16.23 -13.87 24.62
N LYS A 159 16.73 -13.61 23.39
CA LYS A 159 16.33 -12.46 22.55
C LYS A 159 15.25 -12.85 21.57
N ARG A 160 14.32 -11.94 21.26
CA ARG A 160 13.27 -12.20 20.25
C ARG A 160 13.88 -12.38 18.86
N LYS A 161 13.54 -13.49 18.20
CA LYS A 161 13.86 -13.78 16.79
C LYS A 161 12.83 -13.13 15.88
N LEU A 162 12.92 -11.82 15.72
CA LEU A 162 12.08 -11.08 14.78
C LEU A 162 12.70 -11.17 13.37
N PHE A 163 11.91 -11.63 12.38
CA PHE A 163 12.25 -11.61 10.94
C PHE A 163 13.68 -12.04 10.57
N VAL A 164 14.24 -13.04 11.25
CA VAL A 164 15.54 -13.63 10.88
C VAL A 164 15.39 -14.37 9.54
N LYS A 165 16.44 -14.45 8.71
CA LYS A 165 16.39 -15.18 7.43
C LYS A 165 15.87 -16.62 7.61
N GLY A 166 14.75 -16.94 6.97
CA GLY A 166 14.06 -18.24 7.10
C GLY A 166 13.16 -18.36 8.33
N ALA A 167 13.10 -17.35 9.21
CA ALA A 167 12.11 -17.26 10.26
C ALA A 167 10.75 -16.87 9.66
N PRO A 168 9.66 -17.41 10.20
CA PRO A 168 8.32 -17.08 9.76
C PRO A 168 8.00 -15.60 9.99
N LYS A 169 7.19 -15.04 9.09
CA LYS A 169 6.77 -13.63 9.13
C LYS A 169 5.75 -13.44 10.23
N GLU A 170 6.21 -12.91 11.36
CA GLU A 170 5.41 -12.74 12.58
C GLU A 170 4.32 -11.68 12.45
N TRP A 171 4.51 -10.68 11.58
CA TRP A 171 3.49 -9.71 11.19
C TRP A 171 3.26 -9.74 9.68
N LEU A 172 2.00 -9.52 9.31
CA LEU A 172 1.51 -9.50 7.94
C LEU A 172 0.93 -8.12 7.62
N ILE A 173 1.07 -7.70 6.36
CA ILE A 173 0.44 -6.51 5.80
C ILE A 173 -1.04 -6.78 5.62
N GLN A 174 -1.88 -6.01 6.31
CA GLN A 174 -3.32 -5.92 6.05
C GLN A 174 -3.66 -4.82 5.03
N SER A 175 -2.96 -3.69 5.11
CA SER A 175 -3.15 -2.55 4.21
C SER A 175 -1.80 -1.93 3.86
N GLN A 176 -1.63 -1.52 2.61
CA GLN A 176 -0.43 -0.86 2.10
C GLN A 176 -0.83 0.31 1.20
N ASN A 177 -0.16 1.44 1.36
CA ASN A 177 -0.24 2.55 0.44
C ASN A 177 1.17 3.02 0.10
N PHE A 178 1.56 2.82 -1.16
CA PHE A 178 2.82 3.28 -1.72
C PHE A 178 2.57 4.43 -2.69
N ARG A 179 3.38 5.48 -2.60
CA ARG A 179 3.32 6.62 -3.51
C ARG A 179 4.70 7.24 -3.72
N PHE A 180 5.05 7.55 -4.96
CA PHE A 180 6.16 8.47 -5.23
C PHE A 180 5.81 9.88 -4.77
N THR A 181 6.71 10.54 -4.04
CA THR A 181 6.49 11.92 -3.55
C THR A 181 6.57 12.94 -4.68
N GLU A 182 7.35 12.63 -5.71
CA GLU A 182 7.44 13.37 -6.95
C GLU A 182 6.64 12.71 -8.08
N TRP A 183 5.96 13.54 -8.86
CA TRP A 183 5.27 13.14 -10.08
C TRP A 183 6.20 13.39 -11.27
N ASP A 184 6.49 12.35 -12.05
CA ASP A 184 7.15 12.55 -13.33
C ASP A 184 6.12 13.17 -14.30
N GLU A 185 6.40 14.37 -14.80
CA GLU A 185 5.54 15.07 -15.78
C GLU A 185 5.34 14.25 -17.07
N GLY A 186 6.23 13.30 -17.36
CA GLY A 186 6.12 12.35 -18.46
C GLY A 186 5.00 11.32 -18.27
N GLU A 187 4.81 10.79 -17.06
CA GLU A 187 3.82 9.76 -16.74
C GLU A 187 2.39 10.34 -16.68
N ALA A 188 2.24 11.57 -16.18
CA ALA A 188 0.96 12.30 -16.20
C ALA A 188 0.43 12.57 -17.62
N ARG A 189 1.33 12.63 -18.61
CA ARG A 189 0.98 12.82 -20.04
C ARG A 189 0.66 11.52 -20.77
N GLU A 190 1.01 10.36 -20.24
CA GLU A 190 0.71 9.07 -20.87
C GLU A 190 -0.70 8.58 -20.52
N GLU A 191 -1.14 8.75 -19.27
CA GLU A 191 -2.52 8.45 -18.87
C GLU A 191 -3.56 9.32 -19.60
N SER A 192 -3.20 10.57 -19.94
CA SER A 192 -4.09 11.49 -20.68
C SER A 192 -4.19 11.19 -22.18
N LYS A 193 -3.39 10.26 -22.73
CA LYS A 193 -3.47 9.85 -24.15
C LYS A 193 -4.39 8.67 -24.41
N VAL A 194 -4.84 7.95 -23.38
CA VAL A 194 -5.71 6.77 -23.54
C VAL A 194 -7.14 7.16 -23.93
N ASP A 195 -7.57 8.39 -23.63
CA ASP A 195 -8.90 8.91 -24.01
C ASP A 195 -8.95 9.60 -25.39
N GLY A 196 -7.81 9.70 -26.11
CA GLY A 196 -7.70 10.50 -27.33
C GLY A 196 -7.80 9.72 -28.66
N ALA A 197 -7.83 8.39 -28.65
CA ALA A 197 -7.72 7.57 -29.86
C ALA A 197 -9.08 7.27 -30.52
N ALA A 198 -9.93 8.27 -30.72
CA ALA A 198 -11.06 8.19 -31.66
C ALA A 198 -10.60 8.67 -33.06
N LYS A 199 -10.30 7.68 -33.91
CA LYS A 199 -10.00 7.71 -35.36
C LYS A 199 -10.39 9.02 -36.10
N GLN A 200 -9.38 9.78 -36.55
CA GLN A 200 -9.52 10.65 -37.72
C GLN A 200 -9.26 9.84 -39.00
N GLY A 201 -10.29 9.66 -39.81
CA GLY A 201 -10.17 9.25 -41.20
C GLY A 201 -11.13 10.07 -42.04
N GLY A 202 -10.61 10.85 -43.00
CA GLY A 202 -11.45 11.41 -44.07
C GLY A 202 -11.07 12.79 -44.62
N LYS A 203 -10.13 12.79 -45.58
CA LYS A 203 -10.02 13.60 -46.81
C LYS A 203 -10.44 15.09 -46.86
N ALA A 204 -9.51 15.85 -47.44
CA ALA A 204 -9.57 17.24 -47.89
C ALA A 204 -10.71 17.59 -48.87
N GLY A 205 -11.19 18.84 -48.78
CA GLY A 205 -12.04 19.49 -49.78
C GLY A 205 -12.18 21.00 -49.51
N ASN A 206 -11.57 21.80 -50.37
CA ASN A 206 -11.50 23.27 -50.34
C ASN A 206 -12.78 23.90 -50.94
N ASN A 207 -13.36 24.94 -50.30
CA ASN A 207 -13.98 26.11 -50.96
C ASN A 207 -14.71 27.06 -49.98
N GLY A 208 -14.23 28.30 -49.88
CA GLY A 208 -15.01 29.54 -50.02
C GLY A 208 -15.99 30.00 -48.91
N PRO A 209 -15.98 31.29 -48.50
CA PRO A 209 -16.73 31.79 -47.34
C PRO A 209 -18.07 32.43 -47.73
N LYS A 210 -19.12 32.26 -46.90
CA LYS A 210 -20.30 33.15 -46.88
C LYS A 210 -20.86 33.36 -45.47
N ARG A 211 -21.15 34.63 -45.20
CA ARG A 211 -21.73 35.23 -44.00
C ARG A 211 -23.26 35.02 -43.98
N ASN A 212 -23.83 34.95 -42.77
CA ASN A 212 -24.95 35.76 -42.26
C ASN A 212 -25.99 35.00 -41.42
N ALA A 213 -26.11 35.49 -40.18
CA ALA A 213 -27.33 36.01 -39.54
C ALA A 213 -28.27 35.06 -38.76
N PHE A 214 -28.81 35.70 -37.71
CA PHE A 214 -29.85 35.28 -36.76
C PHE A 214 -29.34 34.33 -35.66
N GLY A 215 -29.34 34.67 -34.37
CA GLY A 215 -30.07 35.69 -33.63
C GLY A 215 -30.72 35.03 -32.41
N HIS A 216 -30.67 35.73 -31.27
CA HIS A 216 -31.34 35.43 -29.99
C HIS A 216 -30.64 34.50 -29.00
N LEU A 217 -29.87 35.13 -28.10
CA LEU A 217 -29.68 34.69 -26.72
C LEU A 217 -30.18 35.81 -25.79
N ALA A 218 -31.32 35.57 -25.14
CA ALA A 218 -31.81 36.26 -23.94
C ALA A 218 -32.81 35.28 -23.31
N ALA A 219 -32.48 34.62 -22.20
CA ALA A 219 -32.52 35.09 -20.82
C ALA A 219 -33.94 35.12 -20.23
N ALA A 220 -34.04 34.57 -19.01
CA ALA A 220 -35.19 34.47 -18.11
C ALA A 220 -36.29 33.49 -18.55
N GLY A 221 -36.84 32.62 -17.72
CA GLY A 221 -36.74 32.43 -16.27
C GLY A 221 -37.96 31.64 -15.79
N LEU A 222 -37.79 30.96 -14.65
CA LEU A 222 -38.78 30.67 -13.62
C LEU A 222 -40.01 29.76 -13.87
N LEU A 223 -40.21 28.89 -12.86
CA LEU A 223 -41.46 28.26 -12.36
C LEU A 223 -42.05 27.14 -13.25
N GLY A 224 -42.44 25.96 -12.77
CA GLY A 224 -42.71 25.46 -11.42
C GLY A 224 -43.83 24.40 -11.51
N LYS A 225 -43.88 23.51 -10.51
CA LYS A 225 -44.99 22.58 -10.14
C LYS A 225 -45.22 21.31 -11.00
N GLY A 226 -44.74 20.19 -10.45
CA GLY A 226 -45.56 19.30 -9.62
C GLY A 226 -46.39 18.23 -10.32
N LYS A 227 -46.28 16.98 -9.83
CA LYS A 227 -47.41 16.07 -9.61
C LYS A 227 -47.00 14.86 -8.77
N ALA A 228 -47.75 14.64 -7.70
CA ALA A 228 -47.80 13.41 -6.92
C ALA A 228 -49.21 12.79 -7.09
N LYS A 229 -49.27 11.45 -6.98
CA LYS A 229 -50.38 10.53 -6.61
C LYS A 229 -50.09 9.19 -7.30
N ALA A 230 -50.29 8.02 -6.70
CA ALA A 230 -50.97 7.64 -5.45
C ALA A 230 -50.24 6.42 -4.85
#